data_AF-A0A1Y1WGQ8-F1
#
_entry.id   AF-A0A1Y1WGQ8-F1
#
_cell.length_a   1.000
_cell.length_b   1.000
_cell.length_c   1.000
_cell.angle_alpha   90.00
_cell.angle_beta   90.00
_cell.angle_gamma   90.00
#
_symmetry.space_group_name_H-M   'P 1'
#
loop_
_entity.id
_entity.type
_entity.pdbx_description
1 polymer ?
#
loop_
_entity_poly.entity_id
_entity_poly.type
_entity_poly.pdbx_seq_one_letter_code
_entity_poly.pdbx_strand_id
1 'polypeptide(L)'
;MDVTRENFRGALRELSAAVTTCDFVAIDMEMTGLYPDSQSKPFRMDTKDERYQKLKKSVEMFGVVQVGICLFTWIDCASEDSDGGSQGSGGYYEARPFNFNVFPCTNVSGIPVSTHFSCQNTAFEFLAKNSFDFNKWVHQGIMYLRGDDIARVRKEKLDQINNKQTMTIIDEQGQQFMAESGWIYGAVGQHDNLSTRSNHRSIEISKVTKKDMARMQGRQIEALNRRISSARGFCEIIDKLSAARKPVIGHNMPLDILHMFSKFHKQLPDTRAEFEKELGKFMPVLIDTKYIIESTPAIKAKYETSNLDEIAPKLERESRSQGLIRNHPRFTRDMSGSLHEAGCDAYLTGSTFIRLLKPEGSLNLPTGRDSVTHTSELVMYHYINKLVTPPPTSAAVHSSKKRPIANDSSSGNVDNDGDSDAGDRSSPELAVR
;
A
#
# COMPACT_ATOMS: atom_id res chain seq x y z
N MET A 1 8.74 12.92 2.69
CA MET A 1 7.77 13.84 3.33
C MET A 1 7.12 13.09 4.48
N ASP A 2 7.23 13.61 5.69
CA ASP A 2 6.50 13.07 6.83
C ASP A 2 5.10 13.71 6.92
N VAL A 3 4.08 12.86 7.00
CA VAL A 3 2.68 13.24 6.84
C VAL A 3 1.90 12.91 8.12
N THR A 4 1.23 13.94 8.63
CA THR A 4 0.34 13.90 9.78
C THR A 4 -1.04 14.43 9.38
N ARG A 5 -1.99 14.43 10.33
CA ARG A 5 -3.34 14.95 10.13
C ARG A 5 -3.35 16.40 9.63
N GLU A 6 -2.38 17.21 10.05
CA GLU A 6 -2.33 18.64 9.74
C GLU A 6 -1.98 18.91 8.27
N ASN A 7 -0.99 18.20 7.73
CA ASN A 7 -0.52 18.38 6.36
C ASN A 7 -1.12 17.37 5.35
N PHE A 8 -1.96 16.43 5.81
CA PHE A 8 -2.53 15.35 5.01
C PHE A 8 -3.18 15.82 3.70
N ARG A 9 -3.97 16.91 3.74
CA ARG A 9 -4.66 17.42 2.54
C ARG A 9 -3.68 17.94 1.47
N GLY A 10 -2.54 18.48 1.87
CA GLY A 10 -1.46 18.86 0.96
C GLY A 10 -0.78 17.64 0.35
N ALA A 11 -0.38 16.69 1.20
CA ALA A 11 0.26 15.45 0.77
C ALA A 11 -0.64 14.62 -0.16
N LEU A 12 -1.95 14.54 0.12
CA LEU A 12 -2.93 13.86 -0.73
C LEU A 12 -2.98 14.46 -2.15
N ARG A 13 -2.94 15.79 -2.28
CA ARG A 13 -2.91 16.45 -3.60
C ARG A 13 -1.63 16.13 -4.35
N GLU A 14 -0.49 16.18 -3.66
CA GLU A 14 0.82 15.90 -4.24
C GLU A 14 0.95 14.44 -4.69
N LEU A 15 0.55 13.50 -3.84
CA LEU A 15 0.50 12.08 -4.18
C LEU A 15 -0.49 11.81 -5.32
N SER A 16 -1.67 12.43 -5.30
CA SER A 16 -2.68 12.26 -6.36
C SER A 16 -2.17 12.75 -7.72
N ALA A 17 -1.35 13.80 -7.76
CA ALA A 17 -0.71 14.23 -9.00
C ALA A 17 0.39 13.24 -9.42
N ALA A 18 1.28 12.88 -8.48
CA ALA A 18 2.42 12.01 -8.75
C ALA A 18 2.01 10.59 -9.20
N VAL A 19 0.94 10.03 -8.63
CA VAL A 19 0.51 8.64 -8.92
C VAL A 19 0.01 8.48 -10.35
N THR A 20 -0.44 9.56 -10.99
CA THR A 20 -0.89 9.50 -12.39
C THR A 20 0.27 9.28 -13.35
N THR A 21 1.41 9.90 -13.07
CA THR A 21 2.60 9.88 -13.93
C THR A 21 3.65 8.86 -13.52
N CYS A 22 3.63 8.35 -12.28
CA CYS A 22 4.64 7.41 -11.82
C CYS A 22 4.61 6.09 -12.59
N ASP A 23 5.75 5.41 -12.65
CA ASP A 23 5.88 4.08 -13.29
C ASP A 23 5.45 2.98 -12.33
N PHE A 24 5.86 3.07 -11.07
CA PHE A 24 5.49 2.14 -10.02
C PHE A 24 5.50 2.81 -8.64
N VAL A 25 4.96 2.10 -7.66
CA VAL A 25 4.88 2.53 -6.27
C VAL A 25 5.55 1.48 -5.40
N ALA A 26 6.47 1.86 -4.53
CA ALA A 26 7.00 0.98 -3.50
C ALA A 26 6.33 1.28 -2.15
N ILE A 27 6.07 0.25 -1.35
CA ILE A 27 5.38 0.35 -0.06
C ILE A 27 6.12 -0.41 1.03
N ASP A 28 5.91 0.03 2.25
CA ASP A 28 6.34 -0.63 3.49
C ASP A 28 5.44 -0.17 4.66
N MET A 29 5.30 -0.95 5.73
CA MET A 29 4.50 -0.58 6.89
C MET A 29 5.15 -0.94 8.23
N GLU A 30 5.03 -0.02 9.18
CA GLU A 30 5.33 -0.31 10.59
C GLU A 30 4.07 -0.74 11.34
N MET A 31 4.20 -1.78 12.15
CA MET A 31 3.08 -2.47 12.80
C MET A 31 3.25 -2.55 14.31
N THR A 32 2.14 -2.66 15.05
CA THR A 32 2.19 -2.79 16.52
C THR A 32 2.65 -4.18 16.99
N GLY A 33 2.81 -5.13 16.08
CA GLY A 33 3.29 -6.49 16.30
C GLY A 33 3.26 -7.29 15.00
N LEU A 34 3.88 -8.46 15.00
CA LEU A 34 4.01 -9.29 13.79
C LEU A 34 3.19 -10.58 13.87
N TYR A 35 3.33 -11.35 14.96
CA TYR A 35 2.68 -12.64 15.13
C TYR A 35 2.18 -12.80 16.56
N PRO A 36 0.93 -13.24 16.78
CA PRO A 36 0.37 -13.42 18.13
C PRO A 36 1.13 -14.41 19.00
N ASP A 37 1.61 -15.49 18.38
CA ASP A 37 2.26 -16.62 19.03
C ASP A 37 3.17 -17.35 18.01
N SER A 38 4.03 -18.24 18.52
CA SER A 38 4.95 -19.02 17.68
C SER A 38 4.25 -19.92 16.66
N GLN A 39 3.00 -20.34 16.91
CA GLN A 39 2.22 -21.16 15.98
C GLN A 39 1.68 -20.36 14.80
N SER A 40 1.42 -19.07 15.03
CA SER A 40 0.94 -18.11 14.04
C SER A 40 2.08 -17.58 13.15
N LYS A 41 3.34 -17.86 13.48
CA LYS A 41 4.46 -17.58 12.59
C LYS A 41 4.41 -18.53 11.39
N PRO A 42 4.48 -18.01 10.14
CA PRO A 42 4.51 -18.87 8.97
C PRO A 42 5.71 -19.83 9.01
N PHE A 43 5.42 -21.11 8.79
CA PHE A 43 6.40 -22.18 8.72
C PHE A 43 6.64 -22.58 7.26
N ARG A 44 7.81 -23.15 6.96
CA ARG A 44 8.20 -23.47 5.58
C ARG A 44 7.30 -24.53 4.93
N MET A 45 6.75 -25.43 5.73
CA MET A 45 5.87 -26.51 5.27
C MET A 45 4.38 -26.14 5.27
N ASP A 46 4.02 -24.91 5.64
CA ASP A 46 2.63 -24.46 5.59
C ASP A 46 2.11 -24.49 4.15
N THR A 47 0.91 -25.02 3.96
CA THR A 47 0.13 -24.79 2.75
C THR A 47 -0.18 -23.29 2.59
N LYS A 48 -0.53 -22.87 1.37
CA LYS A 48 -0.90 -21.48 1.10
C LYS A 48 -2.09 -21.03 1.95
N ASP A 49 -3.06 -21.92 2.14
CA ASP A 49 -4.26 -21.65 2.93
C ASP A 49 -3.95 -21.54 4.42
N GLU A 50 -3.10 -22.42 4.99
CA GLU A 50 -2.64 -22.29 6.38
C GLU A 50 -1.86 -21.00 6.61
N ARG A 51 -0.96 -20.65 5.69
CA ARG A 51 -0.21 -19.40 5.73
C ARG A 51 -1.16 -18.21 5.73
N TYR A 52 -2.16 -18.20 4.85
CA TYR A 52 -3.17 -17.15 4.82
C TYR A 52 -3.89 -17.01 6.17
N GLN A 53 -4.35 -18.12 6.78
CA GLN A 53 -5.04 -18.06 8.07
C GLN A 53 -4.16 -17.51 9.19
N LYS A 54 -2.89 -17.93 9.22
CA LYS A 54 -1.90 -17.42 10.20
C LYS A 54 -1.66 -15.91 10.06
N LEU A 55 -1.51 -15.43 8.83
CA LEU A 55 -1.34 -14.00 8.55
C LEU A 55 -2.62 -13.20 8.83
N LYS A 56 -3.79 -13.73 8.46
CA LYS A 56 -5.10 -13.12 8.76
C LYS A 56 -5.28 -12.89 10.27
N LYS A 57 -5.00 -13.92 11.08
CA LYS A 57 -5.05 -13.81 12.56
C LYS A 57 -4.12 -12.71 13.08
N SER A 58 -2.93 -12.60 12.49
CA SER A 58 -1.95 -11.57 12.87
C SER A 58 -2.46 -10.16 12.53
N VAL A 59 -2.97 -9.98 11.31
CA VAL A 59 -3.51 -8.70 10.83
C VAL A 59 -4.75 -8.25 11.59
N GLU A 60 -5.60 -9.18 12.01
CA GLU A 60 -6.77 -8.87 12.84
C GLU A 60 -6.39 -8.40 14.25
N MET A 61 -5.29 -8.92 14.80
CA MET A 61 -4.81 -8.60 16.14
C MET A 61 -4.01 -7.29 16.21
N PHE A 62 -3.14 -7.04 15.23
CA PHE A 62 -2.22 -5.89 15.27
C PHE A 62 -2.71 -4.69 14.44
N GLY A 63 -2.25 -3.51 14.84
CA GLY A 63 -2.48 -2.24 14.18
C GLY A 63 -1.31 -1.83 13.27
N VAL A 64 -1.56 -0.88 12.39
CA VAL A 64 -0.53 -0.22 11.58
C VAL A 64 -0.29 1.16 12.19
N VAL A 65 0.97 1.52 12.41
CA VAL A 65 1.36 2.80 13.00
C VAL A 65 1.83 3.79 11.95
N GLN A 66 2.49 3.28 10.91
CA GLN A 66 3.07 4.08 9.84
C GLN A 66 2.95 3.34 8.51
N VAL A 67 2.69 4.09 7.44
CA VAL A 67 2.68 3.57 6.07
C VAL A 67 3.65 4.36 5.22
N GLY A 68 4.63 3.67 4.67
CA GLY A 68 5.60 4.17 3.72
C GLY A 68 5.10 4.00 2.30
N ILE A 69 5.12 5.08 1.51
CA ILE A 69 4.78 5.03 0.08
C ILE A 69 5.83 5.84 -0.67
N CYS A 70 6.57 5.22 -1.57
CA CYS A 70 7.50 5.91 -2.46
C CYS A 70 7.07 5.74 -3.91
N LEU A 71 6.82 6.87 -4.60
CA LEU A 71 6.51 6.85 -6.03
C LEU A 71 7.79 7.05 -6.82
N PHE A 72 7.98 6.23 -7.86
CA PHE A 72 9.13 6.30 -8.77
C PHE A 72 8.66 6.65 -10.18
N THR A 73 9.29 7.66 -10.79
CA THR A 73 9.00 8.12 -12.15
C THR A 73 10.30 8.25 -12.93
N TRP A 74 10.41 7.62 -14.09
CA TRP A 74 11.53 7.78 -14.99
C TRP A 74 11.50 9.17 -15.64
N ILE A 75 12.64 9.85 -15.60
CA ILE A 75 12.87 11.15 -16.21
C ILE A 75 13.96 10.98 -17.28
N ASP A 76 13.56 11.12 -18.54
CA ASP A 76 14.48 11.18 -19.66
C ASP A 76 15.27 12.49 -19.62
N CYS A 77 16.60 12.41 -19.64
CA CYS A 77 17.45 13.58 -19.85
C CYS A 77 17.70 13.69 -21.36
N ALA A 78 16.69 14.11 -22.11
CA ALA A 78 16.92 14.53 -23.49
C ALA A 78 17.80 15.79 -23.46
N SER A 79 18.87 15.78 -24.24
CA SER A 79 19.84 16.88 -24.35
C SER A 79 19.16 18.16 -24.87
N GLU A 80 18.74 19.03 -23.97
CA GLU A 80 18.64 20.45 -24.28
C GLU A 80 20.07 21.01 -24.15
N ASP A 81 20.62 21.38 -25.30
CA ASP A 81 21.88 22.11 -25.52
C ASP A 81 23.20 21.37 -25.23
N SER A 82 23.68 20.59 -26.21
CA SER A 82 25.12 20.52 -26.51
C SER A 82 25.36 20.20 -27.99
N ASP A 83 25.68 21.23 -28.76
CA ASP A 83 26.50 21.07 -29.97
C ASP A 83 27.79 20.34 -29.58
N GLY A 84 28.00 19.14 -30.11
CA GLY A 84 29.27 18.42 -30.00
C GLY A 84 29.22 17.08 -29.26
N GLY A 85 28.78 16.04 -29.97
CA GLY A 85 29.36 14.70 -29.90
C GLY A 85 29.58 14.04 -28.54
N SER A 86 28.51 13.49 -27.95
CA SER A 86 28.56 12.25 -27.16
C SER A 86 27.16 11.66 -27.04
N GLN A 87 26.92 10.58 -27.80
CA GLN A 87 25.63 9.92 -27.93
C GLN A 87 25.40 8.98 -26.74
N GLY A 88 24.69 9.47 -25.72
CA GLY A 88 24.17 8.67 -24.62
C GLY A 88 22.92 9.31 -24.05
N SER A 89 21.75 8.80 -24.40
CA SER A 89 20.47 9.18 -23.80
C SER A 89 20.43 8.69 -22.35
N GLY A 90 20.91 9.51 -21.42
CA GLY A 90 20.82 9.24 -19.98
C GLY A 90 19.42 9.55 -19.45
N GLY A 91 19.02 8.87 -18.39
CA GLY A 91 17.82 9.20 -17.62
C GLY A 91 17.98 8.72 -16.18
N TYR A 92 17.08 9.17 -15.30
CA TYR A 92 17.10 8.79 -13.89
C TYR A 92 15.67 8.57 -13.38
N TYR A 93 15.52 7.74 -12.36
CA TYR A 93 14.28 7.64 -11.61
C TYR A 93 14.20 8.74 -10.55
N GLU A 94 13.18 9.57 -10.63
CA GLU A 94 12.81 10.47 -9.57
C GLU A 94 11.96 9.73 -8.51
N ALA A 95 12.38 9.83 -7.26
CA ALA A 95 11.72 9.24 -6.10
C ALA A 95 10.99 10.29 -5.25
N ARG A 96 9.79 9.94 -4.77
CA ARG A 96 8.96 10.77 -3.88
C ARG A 96 8.50 9.96 -2.67
N PRO A 97 9.32 9.82 -1.61
CA PRO A 97 8.99 9.04 -0.43
C PRO A 97 8.06 9.79 0.52
N PHE A 98 6.94 9.19 0.89
CA PHE A 98 5.99 9.65 1.89
C PHE A 98 5.97 8.72 3.09
N ASN A 99 5.82 9.31 4.26
CA ASN A 99 5.75 8.60 5.53
C ASN A 99 4.46 9.02 6.24
N PHE A 100 3.43 8.19 6.19
CA PHE A 100 2.11 8.51 6.72
C PHE A 100 1.94 7.91 8.11
N ASN A 101 1.80 8.77 9.13
CA ASN A 101 1.43 8.33 10.48
C ASN A 101 -0.09 8.13 10.52
N VAL A 102 -0.56 6.91 10.79
CA VAL A 102 -1.99 6.55 10.65
C VAL A 102 -2.57 6.09 11.97
N PHE A 103 -3.79 6.49 12.30
CA PHE A 103 -4.46 6.10 13.55
C PHE A 103 -5.94 5.78 13.28
N PRO A 104 -6.53 4.73 13.88
CA PRO A 104 -7.91 4.39 13.61
C PRO A 104 -8.87 5.51 14.01
N CYS A 105 -9.94 5.68 13.23
CA CYS A 105 -10.99 6.62 13.59
C CYS A 105 -11.70 6.17 14.88
N THR A 106 -11.92 7.09 15.83
CA THR A 106 -12.57 6.81 17.12
C THR A 106 -14.04 7.23 17.17
N ASN A 107 -14.44 8.21 16.36
CA ASN A 107 -15.81 8.72 16.32
C ASN A 107 -16.15 9.34 14.97
N VAL A 108 -17.37 9.09 14.49
CA VAL A 108 -17.93 9.76 13.30
C VAL A 108 -19.33 10.27 13.63
N SER A 109 -19.50 11.59 13.68
CA SER A 109 -20.81 12.23 13.88
C SER A 109 -21.54 11.77 15.16
N GLY A 110 -20.78 11.54 16.24
CA GLY A 110 -21.30 11.07 17.53
C GLY A 110 -21.44 9.55 17.61
N ILE A 111 -21.16 8.81 16.54
CA ILE A 111 -21.13 7.34 16.55
C ILE A 111 -19.70 6.88 16.89
N PRO A 112 -19.49 6.16 18.01
CA PRO A 112 -18.20 5.58 18.34
C PRO A 112 -17.77 4.53 17.30
N VAL A 113 -16.49 4.57 16.93
CA VAL A 113 -15.83 3.55 16.12
C VAL A 113 -14.81 2.90 17.04
N SER A 114 -15.20 1.76 17.63
CA SER A 114 -14.34 1.05 18.58
C SER A 114 -13.46 0.06 17.83
N THR A 115 -12.17 0.38 17.73
CA THR A 115 -11.13 -0.50 17.20
C THR A 115 -10.22 -0.93 18.33
N HIS A 116 -10.07 -2.24 18.51
CA HIS A 116 -9.07 -2.79 19.41
C HIS A 116 -7.91 -3.33 18.59
N PHE A 117 -6.69 -3.09 19.05
CA PHE A 117 -5.49 -3.73 18.53
C PHE A 117 -4.59 -4.07 19.71
N SER A 118 -3.77 -5.10 19.56
CA SER A 118 -2.76 -5.48 20.53
C SER A 118 -1.41 -4.87 20.16
N CYS A 119 -0.50 -4.83 21.13
CA CYS A 119 0.87 -4.41 20.93
C CYS A 119 1.81 -5.53 21.40
N GLN A 120 2.79 -5.85 20.58
CA GLN A 120 3.87 -6.75 20.95
C GLN A 120 5.00 -5.91 21.55
N ASN A 121 5.42 -6.25 22.76
CA ASN A 121 6.47 -5.52 23.48
C ASN A 121 7.77 -5.41 22.67
N THR A 122 8.19 -6.48 21.98
CA THR A 122 9.41 -6.46 21.16
C THR A 122 9.28 -5.53 19.95
N ALA A 123 8.09 -5.40 19.36
CA ALA A 123 7.85 -4.47 18.26
C ALA A 123 7.90 -3.02 18.74
N PHE A 124 7.27 -2.72 19.88
CA PHE A 124 7.33 -1.39 20.49
C PHE A 124 8.75 -1.00 20.92
N GLU A 125 9.50 -1.94 21.50
CA GLU A 125 10.90 -1.70 21.85
C GLU A 125 11.75 -1.40 20.60
N PHE A 126 11.54 -2.15 19.51
CA PHE A 126 12.20 -1.93 18.24
C PHE A 126 11.87 -0.55 17.64
N LEU A 127 10.59 -0.19 17.57
CA LEU A 127 10.15 1.13 17.09
C LEU A 127 10.73 2.26 17.94
N ALA A 128 10.74 2.11 19.27
CA ALA A 128 11.33 3.09 20.18
C ALA A 128 12.84 3.24 19.96
N LYS A 129 13.58 2.14 19.75
CA LYS A 129 15.02 2.15 19.43
C LYS A 129 15.30 2.88 18.12
N ASN A 130 14.40 2.80 17.15
CA ASN A 130 14.47 3.51 15.87
C ASN A 130 13.81 4.90 15.90
N SER A 131 13.66 5.50 17.09
CA SER A 131 13.17 6.87 17.28
C SER A 131 11.74 7.13 16.78
N PHE A 132 10.88 6.11 16.76
CA PHE A 132 9.46 6.28 16.44
C PHE A 132 8.75 7.12 17.52
N ASP A 133 7.99 8.14 17.08
CA ASP A 133 7.24 9.02 17.98
C ASP A 133 5.80 8.54 18.18
N PHE A 134 5.58 7.80 19.28
CA PHE A 134 4.26 7.30 19.66
C PHE A 134 3.25 8.41 20.00
N ASN A 135 3.71 9.55 20.54
CA ASN A 135 2.82 10.66 20.88
C ASN A 135 2.29 11.31 19.61
N LYS A 136 3.16 11.55 18.63
CA LYS A 136 2.78 12.03 17.31
C LYS A 136 1.85 11.06 16.60
N TRP A 137 2.11 9.76 16.69
CA TRP A 137 1.22 8.74 16.12
C TRP A 137 -0.22 8.86 16.65
N VAL A 138 -0.40 8.97 17.97
CA VAL A 138 -1.74 9.05 18.58
C VAL A 138 -2.38 10.43 18.37
N HIS A 139 -1.66 11.52 18.64
CA HIS A 139 -2.24 12.87 18.61
C HIS A 139 -2.43 13.40 17.18
N GLN A 140 -1.47 13.11 16.30
CA GLN A 140 -1.41 13.68 14.95
C GLN A 140 -1.61 12.63 13.85
N GLY A 141 -1.88 11.37 14.20
CA GLY A 141 -2.17 10.32 13.23
C GLY A 141 -3.35 10.66 12.31
N ILE A 142 -3.15 10.40 11.03
CA ILE A 142 -4.17 10.53 10.00
C ILE A 142 -5.23 9.47 10.28
N MET A 143 -6.46 9.93 10.50
CA MET A 143 -7.56 9.02 10.77
C MET A 143 -7.88 8.17 9.54
N TYR A 144 -8.32 6.94 9.75
CA TYR A 144 -8.84 6.11 8.67
C TYR A 144 -10.13 5.41 9.08
N LEU A 145 -11.01 5.23 8.10
CA LEU A 145 -12.30 4.56 8.27
C LEU A 145 -12.53 3.65 7.06
N ARG A 146 -12.52 2.35 7.30
CA ARG A 146 -12.70 1.29 6.29
C ARG A 146 -14.15 1.26 5.77
N GLY A 147 -14.35 0.70 4.57
CA GLY A 147 -15.65 0.57 3.91
C GLY A 147 -16.76 -0.06 4.77
N ASP A 148 -16.48 -1.17 5.45
CA ASP A 148 -17.47 -1.86 6.29
C ASP A 148 -17.92 -1.00 7.49
N ASP A 149 -16.98 -0.26 8.09
CA ASP A 149 -17.25 0.64 9.21
C ASP A 149 -18.09 1.85 8.76
N ILE A 150 -17.95 2.31 7.52
CA ILE A 150 -18.81 3.35 6.93
C ILE A 150 -20.26 2.86 6.85
N ALA A 151 -20.49 1.63 6.39
CA ALA A 151 -21.83 1.07 6.28
C ALA A 151 -22.51 0.98 7.65
N ARG A 152 -21.78 0.51 8.68
CA ARG A 152 -22.25 0.45 10.06
C ARG A 152 -22.60 1.83 10.62
N VAL A 153 -21.67 2.79 10.55
CA VAL A 153 -21.87 4.17 11.05
C VAL A 153 -23.06 4.83 10.35
N ARG A 154 -23.19 4.65 9.03
CA ARG A 154 -24.30 5.21 8.27
C ARG A 154 -25.64 4.63 8.73
N LYS A 155 -25.71 3.31 8.88
CA LYS A 155 -26.92 2.62 9.35
C LYS A 155 -27.33 3.11 10.74
N GLU A 156 -26.41 3.06 11.72
CA GLU A 156 -26.68 3.49 13.09
C GLU A 156 -27.14 4.96 13.16
N LYS A 157 -26.52 5.85 12.37
CA LYS A 157 -26.91 7.26 12.35
C LYS A 157 -28.28 7.48 11.69
N LEU A 158 -28.58 6.77 10.60
CA LEU A 158 -29.90 6.84 9.96
C LEU A 158 -30.99 6.32 10.90
N ASP A 159 -30.72 5.23 11.62
CA ASP A 159 -31.63 4.70 12.63
C ASP A 159 -31.86 5.74 13.75
N GLN A 160 -30.83 6.45 14.22
CA GLN A 160 -30.99 7.56 15.17
C GLN A 160 -31.79 8.75 14.62
N ILE A 161 -31.63 9.07 13.34
CA ILE A 161 -32.35 10.17 12.68
C ILE A 161 -33.84 9.82 12.51
N ASN A 162 -34.13 8.54 12.25
CA ASN A 162 -35.49 8.03 12.04
C ASN A 162 -36.20 7.76 13.39
N ASN A 163 -35.51 7.15 14.35
CA ASN A 163 -36.05 6.80 15.67
C ASN A 163 -35.92 7.96 16.67
N LYS A 164 -36.43 9.15 16.34
CA LYS A 164 -36.57 10.25 17.32
C LYS A 164 -37.60 9.98 18.44
N GLN A 165 -37.62 8.76 18.98
CA GLN A 165 -37.96 8.48 20.37
C GLN A 165 -36.69 8.01 21.08
N THR A 166 -35.85 8.95 21.51
CA THR A 166 -34.77 8.61 22.42
C THR A 166 -35.37 8.49 23.81
N MET A 167 -35.56 7.26 24.30
CA MET A 167 -35.86 6.95 25.69
C MET A 167 -34.78 7.59 26.57
N THR A 168 -35.09 8.75 27.13
CA THR A 168 -34.25 9.41 28.11
C THR A 168 -34.53 8.71 29.44
N ILE A 169 -33.51 8.09 30.06
CA ILE A 169 -33.65 7.60 31.43
C ILE A 169 -33.80 8.84 32.30
N ILE A 170 -35.00 9.06 32.82
CA ILE A 170 -35.32 10.20 33.67
C ILE A 170 -34.95 9.80 35.10
N ASP A 171 -34.03 10.54 35.69
CA ASP A 171 -33.66 10.40 37.11
C ASP A 171 -34.82 10.82 38.02
N GLU A 172 -34.69 10.55 39.31
CA GLU A 172 -35.77 10.77 40.30
C GLU A 172 -36.21 12.25 40.38
N GLN A 173 -35.27 13.18 40.20
CA GLN A 173 -35.56 14.62 40.12
C GLN A 173 -36.30 14.99 38.83
N GLY A 174 -35.92 14.41 37.69
CA GLY A 174 -36.64 14.58 36.44
C GLY A 174 -38.06 14.00 36.50
N GLN A 175 -38.28 12.90 37.23
CA GLN A 175 -39.62 12.35 37.43
C GLN A 175 -40.50 13.28 38.26
N GLN A 176 -39.94 13.91 39.30
CA GLN A 176 -40.65 14.89 40.11
C GLN A 176 -40.99 16.17 39.34
N PHE A 177 -40.05 16.70 38.55
CA PHE A 177 -40.30 17.82 37.63
C PHE A 177 -41.41 17.49 36.63
N MET A 178 -41.42 16.27 36.09
CA MET A 178 -42.44 15.80 35.14
C MET A 178 -43.81 15.66 35.79
N ALA A 179 -43.89 15.22 37.05
CA ALA A 179 -45.13 15.16 37.82
C ALA A 179 -45.70 16.56 38.11
N GLU A 180 -44.84 17.52 38.48
CA GLU A 180 -45.22 18.91 38.73
C GLU A 180 -45.58 19.67 37.44
N SER A 181 -45.01 19.26 36.31
CA SER A 181 -45.21 19.88 34.99
C SER A 181 -46.19 19.13 34.08
N GLY A 182 -47.18 18.42 34.65
CA GLY A 182 -48.13 17.58 33.90
C GLY A 182 -48.89 18.30 32.77
N TRP A 183 -49.03 19.63 32.86
CA TRP A 183 -49.60 20.47 31.80
C TRP A 183 -48.76 20.45 30.51
N ILE A 184 -47.43 20.31 30.61
CA ILE A 184 -46.52 20.20 29.46
C ILE A 184 -46.83 18.90 28.72
N TYR A 185 -47.04 17.80 29.44
CA TYR A 185 -47.36 16.50 28.85
C TYR A 185 -48.70 16.52 28.10
N GLY A 186 -49.71 17.16 28.68
CA GLY A 186 -51.01 17.35 28.04
C GLY A 186 -50.93 18.21 26.76
N ALA A 187 -50.06 19.22 26.74
CA ALA A 187 -49.86 20.10 25.59
C ALA A 187 -48.97 19.49 24.49
N VAL A 188 -47.92 18.75 24.89
CA VAL A 188 -46.93 18.15 23.97
C VAL A 188 -47.43 16.82 23.40
N GLY A 189 -48.11 16.00 24.22
CA GLY A 189 -48.57 14.67 23.84
C GLY A 189 -49.67 14.64 22.77
N GLN A 190 -50.31 15.77 22.46
CA GLN A 190 -51.30 15.90 21.39
C GLN A 190 -50.69 16.23 20.01
N HIS A 191 -49.36 16.30 19.90
CA HIS A 191 -48.70 16.75 18.68
C HIS A 191 -47.54 15.85 18.24
N ASP A 192 -47.73 15.17 17.11
CA ASP A 192 -46.74 14.25 16.53
C ASP A 192 -45.52 14.95 15.89
N ASN A 193 -45.54 16.29 15.77
CA ASN A 193 -44.58 17.05 14.99
C ASN A 193 -43.91 18.19 15.79
N LEU A 194 -43.42 17.88 16.99
CA LEU A 194 -42.74 18.85 17.84
C LEU A 194 -41.21 18.74 17.72
N SER A 195 -40.51 19.87 17.71
CA SER A 195 -39.06 19.95 17.77
C SER A 195 -38.64 20.75 18.99
N THR A 196 -37.57 20.31 19.63
CA THR A 196 -37.01 20.96 20.82
C THR A 196 -35.66 21.60 20.49
N ARG A 197 -35.41 22.77 21.06
CA ARG A 197 -34.11 23.44 21.05
C ARG A 197 -33.78 23.89 22.46
N SER A 198 -32.62 23.48 22.97
CA SER A 198 -32.18 23.85 24.32
C SER A 198 -31.20 25.02 24.26
N ASN A 199 -31.42 26.01 25.12
CA ASN A 199 -30.53 27.13 25.39
C ASN A 199 -30.14 27.12 26.88
N HIS A 200 -29.11 27.87 27.27
CA HIS A 200 -28.61 27.94 28.65
C HIS A 200 -29.64 28.38 29.73
N ARG A 201 -30.84 28.83 29.35
CA ARG A 201 -31.91 29.29 30.26
C ARG A 201 -33.32 28.75 29.93
N SER A 202 -33.51 28.07 28.80
CA SER A 202 -34.85 27.64 28.38
C SER A 202 -34.81 26.52 27.34
N ILE A 203 -35.90 25.76 27.27
CA ILE A 203 -36.18 24.80 26.19
C ILE A 203 -37.29 25.39 25.33
N GLU A 204 -37.01 25.61 24.05
CA GLU A 204 -37.97 26.06 23.06
C GLU A 204 -38.59 24.85 22.36
N ILE A 205 -39.91 24.72 22.40
CA ILE A 205 -40.68 23.68 21.73
C ILE A 205 -41.46 24.33 20.59
N SER A 206 -41.25 23.86 19.36
CA SER A 206 -41.90 24.42 18.16
C SER A 206 -42.59 23.31 17.36
N LYS A 207 -43.75 23.64 16.77
CA LYS A 207 -44.43 22.76 15.83
C LYS A 207 -43.76 22.84 14.47
N VAL A 208 -43.46 21.69 13.89
CA VAL A 208 -42.70 21.58 12.65
C VAL A 208 -43.55 20.89 11.60
N THR A 209 -43.52 21.39 10.37
CA THR A 209 -44.25 20.73 9.28
C THR A 209 -43.54 19.45 8.84
N LYS A 210 -44.25 18.51 8.23
CA LYS A 210 -43.63 17.31 7.62
C LYS A 210 -42.52 17.68 6.62
N LYS A 211 -42.71 18.77 5.86
CA LYS A 211 -41.73 19.31 4.91
C LYS A 211 -40.47 19.80 5.63
N ASP A 212 -40.62 20.50 6.76
CA ASP A 212 -39.49 20.96 7.56
C ASP A 212 -38.75 19.81 8.25
N MET A 213 -39.45 18.78 8.72
CA MET A 213 -38.83 17.56 9.25
C MET A 213 -37.97 16.86 8.19
N ALA A 214 -38.51 16.64 6.98
CA ALA A 214 -37.76 16.06 5.87
C ALA A 214 -36.53 16.92 5.51
N ARG A 215 -36.66 18.26 5.50
CA ARG A 215 -35.54 19.17 5.27
C ARG A 215 -34.46 19.05 6.35
N MET A 216 -34.82 18.92 7.61
CA MET A 216 -33.87 18.73 8.71
C MET A 216 -33.16 17.37 8.62
N GLN A 217 -33.89 16.30 8.35
CA GLN A 217 -33.31 14.97 8.11
C GLN A 217 -32.31 15.00 6.95
N GLY A 218 -32.68 15.64 5.82
CA GLY A 218 -31.80 15.84 4.67
C GLY A 218 -30.49 16.54 5.05
N ARG A 219 -30.57 17.63 5.83
CA ARG A 219 -29.37 18.33 6.34
C ARG A 219 -28.50 17.46 7.24
N GLN A 220 -29.10 16.63 8.10
CA GLN A 220 -28.37 15.69 8.97
C GLN A 220 -27.66 14.60 8.15
N ILE A 221 -28.33 14.05 7.14
CA ILE A 221 -27.75 13.05 6.22
C ILE A 221 -26.58 13.67 5.42
N GLU A 222 -26.74 14.89 4.94
CA GLU A 222 -25.68 15.60 4.21
C GLU A 222 -24.47 15.90 5.12
N ALA A 223 -24.73 16.33 6.36
CA ALA A 223 -23.68 16.52 7.37
C ALA A 223 -22.96 15.21 7.71
N LEU A 224 -23.71 14.10 7.85
CA LEU A 224 -23.14 12.77 8.04
C LEU A 224 -22.25 12.36 6.86
N ASN A 225 -22.71 12.53 5.62
CA ASN A 225 -21.92 12.20 4.43
C ASN A 225 -20.61 13.00 4.36
N ARG A 226 -20.64 14.30 4.70
CA ARG A 226 -19.41 15.10 4.83
C ARG A 226 -18.47 14.57 5.91
N ARG A 227 -19.00 14.19 7.08
CA ARG A 227 -18.20 13.65 8.19
C ARG A 227 -17.59 12.29 7.84
N ILE A 228 -18.35 11.40 7.20
CA ILE A 228 -17.85 10.13 6.66
C ILE A 228 -16.74 10.38 5.65
N SER A 229 -16.96 11.28 4.68
CA SER A 229 -15.95 11.61 3.67
C SER A 229 -14.67 12.13 4.31
N SER A 230 -14.77 12.97 5.33
CA SER A 230 -13.60 13.47 6.07
C SER A 230 -12.92 12.39 6.91
N ALA A 231 -13.68 11.41 7.43
CA ALA A 231 -13.17 10.33 8.27
C ALA A 231 -12.48 9.21 7.48
N ARG A 232 -12.73 9.10 6.16
CA ARG A 232 -11.97 8.19 5.30
C ARG A 232 -10.47 8.39 5.43
N GLY A 233 -10.04 9.66 5.48
CA GLY A 233 -8.66 10.07 5.70
C GLY A 233 -7.67 9.24 4.90
N PHE A 234 -6.79 8.46 5.54
CA PHE A 234 -5.76 7.69 4.82
C PHE A 234 -6.32 6.70 3.79
N CYS A 235 -7.55 6.18 3.96
CA CYS A 235 -8.19 5.34 2.95
C CYS A 235 -8.29 6.05 1.58
N GLU A 236 -8.38 7.38 1.55
CA GLU A 236 -8.37 8.15 0.29
C GLU A 236 -7.07 7.96 -0.50
N ILE A 237 -5.91 7.81 0.16
CA ILE A 237 -4.62 7.53 -0.51
C ILE A 237 -4.67 6.16 -1.16
N ILE A 238 -5.15 5.16 -0.41
CA ILE A 238 -5.25 3.78 -0.87
C ILE A 238 -6.21 3.65 -2.05
N ASP A 239 -7.34 4.38 -2.03
CA ASP A 239 -8.26 4.45 -3.18
C ASP A 239 -7.55 4.99 -4.44
N LYS A 240 -6.69 6.01 -4.29
CA LYS A 240 -5.92 6.58 -5.42
C LYS A 240 -4.90 5.60 -5.97
N LEU A 241 -4.18 4.89 -5.10
CA LEU A 241 -3.23 3.86 -5.52
C LEU A 241 -3.94 2.72 -6.26
N SER A 242 -5.04 2.21 -5.70
CA SER A 242 -5.86 1.15 -6.31
C SER A 242 -6.41 1.57 -7.67
N ALA A 243 -6.94 2.79 -7.78
CA ALA A 243 -7.47 3.33 -9.04
C ALA A 243 -6.40 3.57 -10.11
N ALA A 244 -5.17 3.91 -9.71
CA ALA A 244 -4.07 4.13 -10.64
C ALA A 244 -3.53 2.84 -11.26
N ARG A 245 -3.79 1.68 -10.63
CA ARG A 245 -3.46 0.33 -11.15
C ARG A 245 -1.98 0.18 -11.53
N LYS A 246 -1.10 0.96 -10.90
CA LYS A 246 0.36 0.88 -11.07
C LYS A 246 0.91 -0.37 -10.37
N PRO A 247 2.05 -0.92 -10.83
CA PRO A 247 2.76 -1.95 -10.08
C PRO A 247 3.07 -1.48 -8.67
N VAL A 248 2.80 -2.34 -7.69
CA VAL A 248 3.10 -2.10 -6.28
C VAL A 248 4.23 -3.03 -5.88
N ILE A 249 5.35 -2.45 -5.46
CA ILE A 249 6.58 -3.13 -5.09
C ILE A 249 6.68 -3.17 -3.57
N GLY A 250 7.06 -4.31 -3.03
CA GLY A 250 7.34 -4.48 -1.61
C GLY A 250 8.56 -5.38 -1.39
N HIS A 251 8.94 -5.55 -0.14
CA HIS A 251 9.99 -6.47 0.28
C HIS A 251 9.47 -7.33 1.41
N ASN A 252 9.27 -8.63 1.21
CA ASN A 252 8.58 -9.50 2.18
C ASN A 252 7.17 -9.00 2.53
N MET A 253 6.42 -8.60 1.52
CA MET A 253 5.20 -7.79 1.63
C MET A 253 3.85 -8.51 1.94
N PRO A 254 3.75 -9.83 2.20
CA PRO A 254 2.45 -10.43 2.51
C PRO A 254 1.70 -9.78 3.67
N LEU A 255 2.40 -9.47 4.78
CA LEU A 255 1.77 -8.80 5.92
C LEU A 255 1.31 -7.38 5.55
N ASP A 256 2.13 -6.60 4.86
CA ASP A 256 1.80 -5.25 4.40
C ASP A 256 0.54 -5.24 3.56
N ILE A 257 0.41 -6.17 2.63
CA ILE A 257 -0.76 -6.26 1.74
C ILE A 257 -2.02 -6.68 2.50
N LEU A 258 -1.92 -7.66 3.41
CA LEU A 258 -3.06 -8.02 4.24
C LEU A 258 -3.48 -6.87 5.17
N HIS A 259 -2.53 -6.16 5.77
CA HIS A 259 -2.80 -4.98 6.59
C HIS A 259 -3.42 -3.86 5.75
N MET A 260 -2.87 -3.57 4.57
CA MET A 260 -3.40 -2.56 3.66
C MET A 260 -4.85 -2.84 3.30
N PHE A 261 -5.14 -4.09 2.92
CA PHE A 261 -6.47 -4.53 2.56
C PHE A 261 -7.41 -4.43 3.78
N SER A 262 -7.02 -5.04 4.90
CA SER A 262 -7.81 -5.13 6.12
C SER A 262 -8.14 -3.77 6.72
N LYS A 263 -7.16 -2.86 6.80
CA LYS A 263 -7.32 -1.60 7.55
C LYS A 263 -7.86 -0.47 6.69
N PHE A 264 -7.59 -0.47 5.38
CA PHE A 264 -7.89 0.68 4.51
C PHE A 264 -8.85 0.38 3.35
N HIS A 265 -9.17 -0.90 3.10
CA HIS A 265 -10.12 -1.28 2.05
C HIS A 265 -11.40 -1.91 2.64
N LYS A 266 -11.29 -3.16 3.14
CA LYS A 266 -12.41 -3.95 3.70
C LYS A 266 -11.89 -5.10 4.57
N GLN A 267 -12.76 -5.77 5.31
CA GLN A 267 -12.38 -6.94 6.10
C GLN A 267 -11.76 -8.05 5.23
N LEU A 268 -10.81 -8.78 5.80
CA LEU A 268 -10.17 -9.92 5.13
C LEU A 268 -11.21 -11.04 4.95
N PRO A 269 -11.34 -11.62 3.73
CA PRO A 269 -12.20 -12.77 3.52
C PRO A 269 -11.81 -13.98 4.37
N ASP A 270 -12.75 -14.90 4.59
CA ASP A 270 -12.46 -16.11 5.37
C ASP A 270 -11.56 -17.09 4.61
N THR A 271 -11.55 -17.04 3.28
CA THR A 271 -10.76 -17.94 2.44
C THR A 271 -9.70 -17.19 1.64
N ARG A 272 -8.54 -17.82 1.43
CA ARG A 272 -7.47 -17.29 0.59
C ARG A 272 -7.95 -17.06 -0.85
N ALA A 273 -8.74 -17.98 -1.41
CA ALA A 273 -9.22 -17.89 -2.79
C ALA A 273 -10.09 -16.64 -3.01
N GLU A 274 -10.96 -16.32 -2.05
CA GLU A 274 -11.74 -15.10 -2.09
C GLU A 274 -10.87 -13.86 -1.91
N PHE A 275 -9.90 -13.92 -1.00
CA PHE A 275 -8.91 -12.85 -0.82
C PHE A 275 -8.13 -12.56 -2.11
N GLU A 276 -7.57 -13.57 -2.78
CA GLU A 276 -6.82 -13.42 -4.03
C GLU A 276 -7.67 -12.80 -5.14
N LYS A 277 -8.95 -13.22 -5.24
CA LYS A 277 -9.90 -12.66 -6.21
C LYS A 277 -10.17 -11.19 -5.97
N GLU A 278 -10.36 -10.79 -4.71
CA GLU A 278 -10.62 -9.40 -4.35
C GLU A 278 -9.35 -8.55 -4.42
N LEU A 279 -8.20 -9.12 -4.07
CA LEU A 279 -6.90 -8.49 -4.17
C LEU A 279 -6.55 -8.17 -5.63
N GLY A 280 -6.83 -9.08 -6.59
CA GLY A 280 -6.61 -8.81 -8.02
C GLY A 280 -7.42 -7.62 -8.57
N LYS A 281 -8.58 -7.32 -7.97
CA LYS A 281 -9.36 -6.11 -8.28
C LYS A 281 -8.73 -4.87 -7.64
N PHE A 282 -8.29 -5.01 -6.40
CA PHE A 282 -7.74 -3.94 -5.58
C PHE A 282 -6.34 -3.49 -6.04
N MET A 283 -5.38 -4.42 -6.15
CA MET A 283 -4.00 -4.20 -6.58
C MET A 283 -3.54 -5.38 -7.45
N PRO A 284 -3.53 -5.23 -8.78
CA PRO A 284 -3.41 -6.36 -9.71
C PRO A 284 -1.99 -6.87 -9.93
N VAL A 285 -1.00 -6.02 -9.65
CA VAL A 285 0.40 -6.25 -9.98
C VAL A 285 1.19 -5.94 -8.73
N LEU A 286 1.63 -7.00 -8.06
CA LEU A 286 2.36 -6.95 -6.82
C LEU A 286 3.70 -7.67 -7.02
N ILE A 287 4.79 -6.99 -6.66
CA ILE A 287 6.14 -7.46 -6.91
C ILE A 287 6.90 -7.45 -5.58
N ASP A 288 7.25 -8.64 -5.11
CA ASP A 288 8.04 -8.80 -3.89
C ASP A 288 9.53 -8.95 -4.25
N THR A 289 10.34 -7.96 -3.87
CA THR A 289 11.78 -7.96 -4.13
C THR A 289 12.52 -9.07 -3.39
N LYS A 290 12.11 -9.43 -2.17
CA LYS A 290 12.70 -10.56 -1.43
C LYS A 290 12.47 -11.86 -2.19
N TYR A 291 11.26 -12.04 -2.70
CA TYR A 291 10.94 -13.19 -3.55
C TYR A 291 11.82 -13.21 -4.82
N ILE A 292 11.99 -12.08 -5.51
CA ILE A 292 12.88 -11.99 -6.69
C ILE A 292 14.30 -12.44 -6.33
N ILE A 293 14.86 -11.92 -5.24
CA ILE A 293 16.22 -12.24 -4.78
C ILE A 293 16.34 -13.74 -4.47
N GLU A 294 15.38 -14.29 -3.72
CA GLU A 294 15.44 -15.69 -3.25
C GLU A 294 15.11 -16.72 -4.34
N SER A 295 14.30 -16.33 -5.33
CA SER A 295 13.91 -17.19 -6.46
C SER A 295 14.88 -17.12 -7.64
N THR A 296 15.81 -16.16 -7.66
CA THR A 296 16.81 -16.03 -8.72
C THR A 296 18.16 -16.59 -8.26
N PRO A 297 18.58 -17.80 -8.72
CA PRO A 297 19.77 -18.47 -8.20
C PRO A 297 21.06 -17.64 -8.30
N ALA A 298 21.24 -16.90 -9.40
CA ALA A 298 22.41 -16.05 -9.62
C ALA A 298 22.49 -14.89 -8.60
N ILE A 299 21.36 -14.26 -8.29
CA ILE A 299 21.28 -13.16 -7.32
C ILE A 299 21.48 -13.71 -5.91
N LYS A 300 20.80 -14.81 -5.58
CA LYS A 300 20.91 -15.47 -4.28
C LYS A 300 22.34 -15.92 -3.97
N ALA A 301 23.02 -16.52 -4.94
CA ALA A 301 24.41 -16.95 -4.80
C ALA A 301 25.38 -15.77 -4.62
N LYS A 302 25.07 -14.62 -5.23
CA LYS A 302 25.94 -13.43 -5.17
C LYS A 302 25.85 -12.67 -3.85
N TYR A 303 24.65 -12.46 -3.31
CA TYR A 303 24.45 -11.57 -2.16
C TYR A 303 24.40 -12.28 -0.82
N GLU A 304 24.12 -13.58 -0.78
CA GLU A 304 24.00 -14.46 0.40
C GLU A 304 22.92 -14.05 1.43
N THR A 305 22.37 -12.84 1.30
CA THR A 305 21.33 -12.27 2.15
C THR A 305 20.18 -11.76 1.29
N SER A 306 18.98 -11.83 1.85
CA SER A 306 17.75 -11.28 1.28
C SER A 306 17.11 -10.25 2.22
N ASN A 307 17.83 -9.77 3.23
CA ASN A 307 17.35 -8.71 4.11
C ASN A 307 17.60 -7.35 3.45
N LEU A 308 16.62 -6.45 3.52
CA LEU A 308 16.64 -5.18 2.80
C LEU A 308 17.78 -4.26 3.25
N ASP A 309 17.99 -4.16 4.56
CA ASP A 309 19.03 -3.38 5.23
C ASP A 309 20.45 -3.80 4.82
N GLU A 310 20.66 -5.08 4.53
CA GLU A 310 21.94 -5.60 4.08
C GLU A 310 22.11 -5.54 2.55
N ILE A 311 21.07 -5.90 1.79
CA ILE A 311 21.19 -6.03 0.33
C ILE A 311 21.13 -4.69 -0.39
N ALA A 312 20.32 -3.73 0.08
CA ALA A 312 20.16 -2.45 -0.60
C ALA A 312 21.49 -1.67 -0.65
N PRO A 313 22.29 -1.54 0.43
CA PRO A 313 23.60 -0.90 0.38
C PRO A 313 24.61 -1.65 -0.48
N LYS A 314 24.56 -2.99 -0.52
CA LYS A 314 25.43 -3.81 -1.39
C LYS A 314 25.14 -3.51 -2.87
N LEU A 315 23.87 -3.56 -3.27
CA LEU A 315 23.42 -3.24 -4.62
C LEU A 315 23.76 -1.80 -5.02
N GLU A 316 23.65 -0.86 -4.08
CA GLU A 316 24.01 0.53 -4.31
C GLU A 316 25.50 0.72 -4.59
N ARG A 317 26.38 0.11 -3.79
CA ARG A 317 27.84 0.20 -3.98
C ARG A 317 28.32 -0.44 -5.28
N GLU A 318 27.71 -1.55 -5.69
CA GLU A 318 28.09 -2.26 -6.91
C GLU A 318 27.60 -1.56 -8.18
N SER A 319 26.51 -0.79 -8.08
CA SER A 319 26.01 -0.02 -9.20
C SER A 319 26.98 1.12 -9.53
N ARG A 320 27.65 1.07 -10.69
CA ARG A 320 28.45 2.18 -11.26
C ARG A 320 27.63 3.44 -11.60
N SER A 321 26.42 3.53 -11.07
CA SER A 321 25.35 4.44 -11.48
C SER A 321 24.99 5.40 -10.34
N GLN A 322 26.00 6.05 -9.77
CA GLN A 322 25.75 7.22 -8.92
C GLN A 322 24.84 8.19 -9.70
N GLY A 323 23.63 8.43 -9.21
CA GLY A 323 22.65 9.31 -9.84
C GLY A 323 21.55 8.64 -10.68
N LEU A 324 21.45 7.30 -10.71
CA LEU A 324 20.30 6.59 -11.33
C LEU A 324 18.97 6.91 -10.65
N ILE A 325 19.00 7.19 -9.35
CA ILE A 325 17.84 7.56 -8.56
C ILE A 325 18.13 8.91 -7.91
N ARG A 326 17.16 9.82 -7.99
CA ARG A 326 17.23 11.15 -7.37
C ARG A 326 15.94 11.41 -6.63
N ASN A 327 16.01 12.05 -5.46
CA ASN A 327 14.81 12.53 -4.80
C ASN A 327 14.29 13.78 -5.52
N HIS A 328 12.96 13.88 -5.65
CA HIS A 328 12.34 15.11 -6.13
C HIS A 328 12.76 16.30 -5.22
N PRO A 329 12.98 17.52 -5.74
CA PRO A 329 13.51 18.65 -4.97
C PRO A 329 12.71 19.04 -3.72
N ARG A 330 11.43 18.69 -3.64
CA ARG A 330 10.59 18.90 -2.43
C ARG A 330 10.77 17.82 -1.35
N PHE A 331 11.58 16.80 -1.61
CA PHE A 331 11.86 15.66 -0.74
C PHE A 331 13.35 15.63 -0.39
N THR A 332 13.79 16.67 0.33
CA THR A 332 15.21 16.91 0.65
C THR A 332 15.72 16.15 1.86
N ARG A 333 14.86 15.42 2.58
CA ARG A 333 15.29 14.64 3.75
C ARG A 333 16.23 13.54 3.27
N ASP A 334 17.43 13.53 3.85
CA ASP A 334 18.36 12.44 3.63
C ASP A 334 17.80 11.16 4.26
N MET A 335 17.64 10.13 3.43
CA MET A 335 17.09 8.83 3.83
C MET A 335 18.22 7.88 4.27
N SER A 336 19.49 8.26 4.13
CA SER A 336 20.65 7.40 4.39
C SER A 336 20.83 6.98 5.86
N GLY A 337 20.18 7.68 6.80
CA GLY A 337 20.31 7.44 8.25
C GLY A 337 19.01 7.16 9.00
N SER A 338 17.88 6.93 8.30
CA SER A 338 16.57 6.64 8.91
C SER A 338 16.05 5.25 8.53
N LEU A 339 16.94 4.25 8.55
CA LEU A 339 16.57 2.84 8.45
C LEU A 339 15.47 2.54 9.48
N HIS A 340 14.43 1.80 9.08
CA HIS A 340 13.28 1.46 9.93
C HIS A 340 12.29 2.61 10.20
N GLU A 341 12.24 3.58 9.28
CA GLU A 341 11.03 4.36 9.02
C GLU A 341 10.37 3.85 7.74
N ALA A 342 9.05 3.65 7.73
CA ALA A 342 8.35 3.02 6.61
C ALA A 342 8.62 3.74 5.27
N GLY A 343 8.65 5.08 5.26
CA GLY A 343 8.96 5.85 4.06
C GLY A 343 10.38 5.62 3.52
N CYS A 344 11.34 5.33 4.40
CA CYS A 344 12.72 4.97 4.04
C CYS A 344 12.78 3.57 3.46
N ASP A 345 12.14 2.62 4.12
CA ASP A 345 12.17 1.22 3.71
C ASP A 345 11.41 1.03 2.38
N ALA A 346 10.33 1.79 2.14
CA ALA A 346 9.68 1.88 0.83
C ALA A 346 10.62 2.46 -0.25
N TYR A 347 11.41 3.50 0.05
CA TYR A 347 12.41 4.03 -0.87
C TYR A 347 13.50 2.99 -1.19
N LEU A 348 14.07 2.35 -0.16
CA LEU A 348 15.09 1.30 -0.32
C LEU A 348 14.56 0.10 -1.10
N THR A 349 13.30 -0.27 -0.90
CA THR A 349 12.61 -1.33 -1.64
C THR A 349 12.53 -1.01 -3.12
N GLY A 350 12.03 0.18 -3.50
CA GLY A 350 11.97 0.59 -4.91
C GLY A 350 13.34 0.78 -5.55
N SER A 351 14.29 1.30 -4.77
CA SER A 351 15.70 1.47 -5.15
C SER A 351 16.39 0.13 -5.44
N THR A 352 16.10 -0.87 -4.60
CA THR A 352 16.53 -2.27 -4.78
C THR A 352 15.91 -2.85 -6.04
N PHE A 353 14.59 -2.71 -6.22
CA PHE A 353 13.89 -3.19 -7.42
C PHE A 353 14.51 -2.63 -8.70
N ILE A 354 14.73 -1.31 -8.80
CA ILE A 354 15.36 -0.67 -9.97
C ILE A 354 16.74 -1.27 -10.27
N ARG A 355 17.55 -1.56 -9.25
CA ARG A 355 18.89 -2.13 -9.42
C ARG A 355 18.85 -3.60 -9.81
N LEU A 356 17.88 -4.37 -9.31
CA LEU A 356 17.66 -5.75 -9.74
C LEU A 356 17.24 -5.86 -11.21
N LEU A 357 16.68 -4.79 -11.79
CA LEU A 357 16.31 -4.76 -13.22
C LEU A 357 17.51 -4.51 -14.17
N LYS A 358 18.71 -4.19 -13.67
CA LYS A 358 19.82 -3.80 -14.56
C LYS A 358 20.47 -4.97 -15.30
N PRO A 359 20.93 -4.78 -16.55
CA PRO A 359 21.31 -5.85 -17.48
C PRO A 359 22.75 -6.37 -17.35
N GLU A 360 23.60 -5.83 -16.47
CA GLU A 360 25.04 -6.20 -16.39
C GLU A 360 25.32 -7.56 -15.71
N GLY A 361 24.44 -8.53 -15.94
CA GLY A 361 24.58 -9.89 -15.46
C GLY A 361 23.44 -10.78 -15.91
N SER A 362 23.20 -10.87 -17.23
CA SER A 362 22.49 -11.99 -17.88
C SER A 362 21.33 -12.61 -17.09
N LEU A 363 20.24 -11.86 -16.92
CA LEU A 363 18.90 -12.45 -16.80
C LEU A 363 18.36 -12.56 -18.23
N ASN A 364 18.71 -13.66 -18.91
CA ASN A 364 17.95 -14.11 -20.07
C ASN A 364 16.59 -14.59 -19.57
N LEU A 365 15.67 -13.64 -19.40
CA LEU A 365 14.26 -13.95 -19.16
C LEU A 365 13.67 -14.51 -20.45
N PRO A 366 12.89 -15.61 -20.41
CA PRO A 366 12.43 -16.30 -21.62
C PRO A 366 11.69 -15.33 -22.55
N THR A 367 12.28 -15.07 -23.71
CA THR A 367 11.65 -14.33 -24.80
C THR A 367 10.81 -15.31 -25.62
N GLY A 368 9.57 -15.54 -25.20
CA GLY A 368 8.63 -16.39 -25.93
C GLY A 368 7.20 -16.04 -25.58
N ARG A 369 6.38 -15.77 -26.61
CA ARG A 369 4.93 -15.53 -26.48
C ARG A 369 4.14 -16.79 -26.19
N ASP A 370 4.78 -17.95 -26.22
CA ASP A 370 4.15 -19.24 -26.07
C ASP A 370 4.74 -19.97 -24.87
N SER A 371 3.86 -20.37 -23.96
CA SER A 371 4.11 -21.16 -22.74
C SER A 371 4.74 -20.42 -21.53
N VAL A 372 3.95 -19.61 -20.82
CA VAL A 372 4.07 -19.54 -19.34
C VAL A 372 2.67 -19.53 -18.72
N THR A 373 2.24 -20.73 -18.31
CA THR A 373 1.03 -20.94 -17.50
C THR A 373 1.18 -20.27 -16.14
N HIS A 374 0.14 -19.56 -15.72
CA HIS A 374 0.05 -18.88 -14.42
C HIS A 374 0.41 -19.81 -13.26
N THR A 375 1.51 -19.50 -12.58
CA THR A 375 1.89 -20.08 -11.29
C THR A 375 2.00 -18.94 -10.27
N SER A 376 0.85 -18.51 -9.74
CA SER A 376 0.68 -17.34 -8.84
C SER A 376 1.46 -17.45 -7.52
N GLU A 377 1.98 -16.31 -7.03
CA GLU A 377 1.60 -15.82 -5.68
C GLU A 377 1.23 -14.32 -5.57
N LEU A 378 1.73 -13.37 -6.39
CA LEU A 378 1.15 -11.98 -6.48
C LEU A 378 1.43 -11.16 -7.79
N VAL A 379 1.86 -11.82 -8.87
CA VAL A 379 1.81 -11.38 -10.30
C VAL A 379 2.97 -10.50 -10.86
N MET A 380 3.96 -11.23 -11.40
CA MET A 380 4.51 -11.31 -12.78
C MET A 380 5.23 -10.16 -13.55
N TYR A 381 6.37 -10.60 -14.11
CA TYR A 381 7.22 -10.19 -15.24
C TYR A 381 6.65 -9.39 -16.42
N HIS A 382 5.33 -9.20 -16.57
CA HIS A 382 4.77 -8.46 -17.72
C HIS A 382 5.15 -6.96 -17.70
N TYR A 383 5.34 -6.38 -16.51
CA TYR A 383 5.78 -4.99 -16.34
C TYR A 383 7.30 -4.82 -16.44
N ILE A 384 8.07 -5.84 -16.04
CA ILE A 384 9.55 -5.84 -16.12
C ILE A 384 10.02 -5.58 -17.56
N ASN A 385 9.38 -6.23 -18.54
CA ASN A 385 9.71 -6.05 -19.96
C ASN A 385 9.23 -4.72 -20.58
N LYS A 386 8.37 -3.95 -19.90
CA LYS A 386 7.97 -2.59 -20.33
C LYS A 386 8.82 -1.49 -19.71
N LEU A 387 9.40 -1.72 -18.52
CA LEU A 387 10.31 -0.79 -17.85
C LEU A 387 11.72 -0.77 -18.47
N VAL A 388 12.04 -1.75 -19.33
CA VAL A 388 13.38 -1.92 -19.94
C VAL A 388 13.45 -1.45 -21.40
N THR A 389 12.40 -0.88 -21.99
CA THR A 389 12.50 -0.37 -23.38
C THR A 389 12.76 1.14 -23.43
N PRO A 390 13.97 1.62 -23.78
CA PRO A 390 14.08 2.87 -24.50
C PRO A 390 13.32 2.74 -25.84
N PRO A 391 12.77 3.83 -26.39
CA PRO A 391 11.97 3.76 -27.61
C PRO A 391 12.81 3.17 -28.76
N PRO A 392 12.19 2.39 -29.68
CA PRO A 392 12.88 1.95 -30.88
C PRO A 392 13.34 3.19 -31.65
N THR A 393 14.65 3.32 -31.83
CA THR A 393 15.25 4.33 -32.69
C THR A 393 14.65 4.18 -34.09
N SER A 394 13.93 5.20 -34.53
CA SER A 394 13.43 5.28 -35.90
C SER A 394 14.60 5.54 -36.86
N ALA A 395 15.04 4.49 -37.56
CA ALA A 395 15.71 4.58 -38.85
C ALA A 395 15.41 3.25 -39.58
N ALA A 396 14.87 3.18 -40.79
CA ALA A 396 14.78 4.17 -41.85
C ALA A 396 13.51 3.94 -42.69
N VAL A 397 12.86 5.04 -43.05
CA VAL A 397 12.11 5.13 -44.30
C VAL A 397 13.15 5.16 -45.41
N HIS A 398 13.21 4.14 -46.26
CA HIS A 398 13.55 4.28 -47.68
C HIS A 398 12.73 3.26 -48.48
N SER A 399 11.72 3.76 -49.19
CA SER A 399 11.22 3.14 -50.42
C SER A 399 12.35 3.24 -51.47
N SER A 400 12.55 2.37 -52.46
CA SER A 400 11.67 1.42 -53.12
C SER A 400 12.47 0.56 -54.13
N LYS A 401 11.82 -0.52 -54.60
CA LYS A 401 11.95 -1.23 -55.89
C LYS A 401 12.88 -2.46 -56.03
N LYS A 402 12.16 -3.56 -56.37
CA LYS A 402 12.45 -4.65 -57.32
C LYS A 402 13.28 -5.87 -56.85
N ARG A 403 12.56 -6.99 -56.71
CA ARG A 403 12.99 -8.38 -57.04
C ARG A 403 13.36 -8.47 -58.56
N PRO A 404 13.99 -9.53 -59.11
CA PRO A 404 14.00 -10.93 -58.61
C PRO A 404 15.23 -11.84 -58.90
N ILE A 405 15.20 -13.05 -58.30
CA ILE A 405 15.75 -14.37 -58.76
C ILE A 405 17.28 -14.56 -58.93
N ALA A 406 17.86 -15.53 -58.22
CA ALA A 406 18.49 -16.76 -58.77
C ALA A 406 19.25 -17.58 -57.71
N ASN A 407 19.41 -18.86 -58.04
CA ASN A 407 19.83 -20.04 -57.26
C ASN A 407 21.33 -20.16 -56.93
N ASP A 408 21.62 -21.29 -56.25
CA ASP A 408 22.87 -22.06 -56.12
C ASP A 408 23.72 -21.77 -54.88
N SER A 409 24.38 -22.73 -54.22
CA SER A 409 24.32 -24.19 -54.10
C SER A 409 25.47 -24.58 -53.15
N SER A 410 25.40 -25.78 -52.56
CA SER A 410 26.52 -26.68 -52.17
C SER A 410 27.52 -26.22 -51.08
N SER A 411 27.54 -26.93 -49.93
CA SER A 411 28.58 -27.91 -49.51
C SER A 411 29.77 -27.25 -48.79
N GLY A 412 30.38 -27.77 -47.75
CA GLY A 412 30.45 -29.10 -47.13
C GLY A 412 31.73 -29.15 -46.29
N ASN A 413 31.85 -30.20 -45.47
CA ASN A 413 33.00 -30.66 -44.68
C ASN A 413 33.30 -29.96 -43.33
N VAL A 414 33.37 -30.65 -42.17
CA VAL A 414 33.89 -31.99 -41.76
C VAL A 414 35.37 -31.93 -41.33
N ASP A 415 35.64 -32.62 -40.21
CA ASP A 415 36.93 -33.00 -39.58
C ASP A 415 37.63 -31.95 -38.68
N ASN A 416 38.26 -32.27 -37.54
CA ASN A 416 38.42 -33.51 -36.80
C ASN A 416 39.01 -33.26 -35.40
N ASP A 417 38.75 -34.22 -34.51
CA ASP A 417 39.64 -34.89 -33.53
C ASP A 417 40.57 -34.16 -32.55
N GLY A 418 40.59 -34.74 -31.34
CA GLY A 418 41.81 -34.92 -30.53
C GLY A 418 41.60 -34.61 -29.05
N ASP A 419 41.13 -35.54 -28.21
CA ASP A 419 41.96 -36.44 -27.35
C ASP A 419 42.85 -35.66 -26.33
N SER A 420 43.00 -36.00 -25.06
CA SER A 420 42.58 -37.13 -24.23
C SER A 420 42.99 -36.85 -22.77
N ASP A 421 42.34 -37.61 -21.89
CA ASP A 421 42.92 -38.32 -20.74
C ASP A 421 42.91 -37.76 -19.30
N ALA A 422 42.19 -38.57 -18.50
CA ALA A 422 42.51 -39.20 -17.22
C ALA A 422 42.82 -38.37 -15.96
N GLY A 423 42.19 -38.77 -14.85
CA GLY A 423 42.77 -38.53 -13.52
C GLY A 423 41.87 -38.62 -12.28
N ASP A 424 41.10 -39.70 -12.16
CA ASP A 424 40.81 -40.50 -10.94
C ASP A 424 40.78 -39.87 -9.50
N ARG A 425 39.82 -40.42 -8.73
CA ARG A 425 39.77 -40.66 -7.26
C ARG A 425 39.30 -39.62 -6.24
N SER A 426 38.23 -40.08 -5.57
CA SER A 426 38.05 -40.22 -4.11
C SER A 426 37.27 -39.16 -3.32
N SER A 427 36.01 -39.53 -3.01
CA SER A 427 35.33 -39.25 -1.73
C SER A 427 36.07 -39.97 -0.57
N PRO A 428 35.96 -39.54 0.71
CA PRO A 428 34.72 -39.69 1.48
C PRO A 428 34.43 -38.62 2.58
N GLU A 429 33.18 -38.69 3.07
CA GLU A 429 32.72 -38.51 4.47
C GLU A 429 32.79 -37.17 5.26
N LEU A 430 31.58 -36.69 5.59
CA LEU A 430 31.02 -36.46 6.94
C LEU A 430 31.91 -35.96 8.11
N ALA A 431 31.56 -34.78 8.66
CA ALA A 431 31.32 -34.48 10.10
C ALA A 431 30.94 -32.99 10.22
N VAL A 432 29.70 -32.61 10.54
CA VAL A 432 29.16 -32.37 11.89
C VAL A 432 30.12 -31.60 12.81
N ARG A 433 29.97 -30.27 12.85
CA ARG A 433 29.75 -29.48 14.06
C ARG A 433 29.22 -28.09 13.74
#